data_AF-A0A183MNY6-F1
#
_entry.id   AF-A0A183MNY6-F1
#
_cell.length_a   1.000
_cell.length_b   1.000
_cell.length_c   1.000
_cell.angle_alpha   90.00
_cell.angle_beta   90.00
_cell.angle_gamma   90.00
#
_symmetry.space_group_name_H-M   'P 1'
#
loop_
_entity.id
_entity.type
_entity.pdbx_description
1 polymer ?
#
loop_
_entity_poly.entity_id
_entity_poly.type
_entity_poly.pdbx_seq_one_letter_code
_entity_poly.pdbx_strand_id
1 'polypeptide(L)'
;MEDKWKGIKEALTSTCQEVLGLKKYHHKEWISTETLDKIKERKNKKAAINNSRTRAEKVQAQAEYIEANKQVKRSIRADKKKYVEELATTAEKAAREGNMK
;
A
#
# COMPACT_ATOMS: atom_id res chain seq x y z
N MET A 1 12.02 -23.22 29.09
CA MET A 1 12.64 -23.57 27.77
C MET A 1 12.26 -22.56 26.71
N GLU A 2 11.01 -22.10 26.68
CA GLU A 2 10.52 -21.03 25.78
C GLU A 2 11.29 -19.71 25.95
N ASP A 3 11.67 -19.33 27.17
CA ASP A 3 12.41 -18.09 27.42
C ASP A 3 13.82 -18.10 26.81
N LYS A 4 14.49 -19.25 26.83
CA LYS A 4 15.81 -19.42 26.19
C LYS A 4 15.68 -19.29 24.67
N TRP A 5 14.63 -19.89 24.10
CA TRP A 5 14.37 -19.80 22.66
C TRP A 5 14.02 -18.37 22.23
N LYS A 6 13.25 -17.66 23.05
CA LYS A 6 12.93 -16.24 22.85
C LYS A 6 14.19 -15.38 22.86
N GLY A 7 15.06 -15.55 23.84
CA GLY A 7 16.32 -14.81 23.93
C GLY A 7 17.25 -15.03 22.73
N ILE A 8 17.36 -16.27 22.24
CA ILE A 8 18.15 -16.58 21.03
C ILE A 8 17.57 -15.87 19.81
N LYS A 9 16.24 -15.90 19.64
CA LYS A 9 15.57 -15.26 18.51
C LYS A 9 15.72 -13.74 18.54
N GLU A 10 15.64 -13.13 19.71
CA GLU A 10 15.82 -11.68 19.90
C GLU A 10 17.26 -11.25 19.59
N ALA A 11 18.26 -11.96 20.11
CA ALA A 11 19.67 -11.67 19.83
C ALA A 11 19.97 -11.74 18.33
N LEU A 12 19.52 -12.80 17.65
CA LEU A 12 19.71 -12.98 16.22
C LEU A 12 19.03 -11.88 15.40
N THR A 13 17.81 -11.50 15.78
CA THR A 13 17.07 -10.40 15.13
C THR A 13 17.78 -9.07 15.34
N SER A 14 18.30 -8.81 16.53
CA SER A 14 18.99 -7.58 16.88
C SER A 14 20.31 -7.42 16.10
N THR A 15 21.13 -8.47 16.03
CA THR A 15 22.37 -8.45 15.24
C THR A 15 22.08 -8.24 13.75
N CYS A 16 21.05 -8.89 13.20
CA CYS A 16 20.64 -8.65 11.81
C CYS A 16 20.20 -7.21 11.57
N GLN A 17 19.46 -6.59 12.50
CA GLN A 17 19.04 -5.19 12.40
C GLN A 17 20.20 -4.21 12.52
N GLU A 18 21.20 -4.52 13.34
CA GLU A 18 22.41 -3.69 13.50
C GLU A 18 23.29 -3.73 12.24
N VAL A 19 23.52 -4.93 11.69
CA VAL A 19 24.39 -5.12 10.52
C VAL A 19 23.72 -4.67 9.21
N LEU A 20 22.45 -5.04 9.01
CA LEU A 20 21.75 -4.78 7.74
C LEU A 20 20.91 -3.51 7.77
N GLY A 21 20.75 -2.90 8.94
CA GLY A 21 19.78 -1.84 9.18
C GLY A 21 18.35 -2.35 9.18
N LEU A 22 17.46 -1.63 9.87
CA LEU A 22 16.03 -1.79 9.65
C LEU A 22 15.71 -1.28 8.25
N LYS A 23 15.20 -2.16 7.38
CA LYS A 23 14.54 -1.73 6.14
C LYS A 23 13.42 -0.80 6.56
N LYS A 24 13.62 0.51 6.38
CA LYS A 24 12.58 1.51 6.62
C LYS A 24 11.43 1.12 5.69
N TYR A 25 10.43 0.45 6.25
CA TYR A 25 9.11 0.43 5.66
C TYR A 25 8.62 1.85 5.78
N HIS A 26 9.07 2.69 4.85
CA HIS A 26 8.25 3.81 4.45
C HIS A 26 6.94 3.14 4.06
N HIS A 27 5.94 3.27 4.92
CA HIS A 27 4.59 3.20 4.41
C HIS A 27 4.60 4.07 3.16
N LYS A 28 3.97 3.59 2.09
CA LYS A 28 3.82 4.42 0.91
C LYS A 28 2.82 5.50 1.31
N GLU A 29 3.28 6.54 2.02
CA GLU A 29 2.52 7.68 2.54
C GLU A 29 1.75 8.39 1.43
N TRP A 30 2.16 8.15 0.17
CA TRP A 30 1.45 8.62 -0.99
C TRP A 30 0.09 7.96 -1.21
N ILE A 31 -0.19 6.76 -0.68
CA ILE A 31 -1.49 6.11 -0.87
C ILE A 31 -2.53 6.80 0.01
N SER A 32 -3.54 7.38 -0.61
CA SER A 32 -4.62 8.06 0.08
C SER A 32 -5.53 7.09 0.82
N THR A 33 -6.21 7.59 1.87
CA THR A 33 -7.27 6.87 2.57
C THR A 33 -8.40 6.48 1.60
N GLU A 34 -8.76 7.35 0.66
CA GLU A 34 -9.74 7.06 -0.38
C GLU A 34 -9.35 5.86 -1.25
N THR A 35 -8.06 5.73 -1.62
CA THR A 35 -7.56 4.55 -2.32
C THR A 35 -7.64 3.28 -1.46
N LEU A 36 -7.38 3.39 -0.15
CA LEU A 36 -7.51 2.26 0.78
C LEU A 36 -8.97 1.79 0.88
N ASP A 37 -9.93 2.71 0.92
CA ASP A 37 -11.36 2.39 0.94
C ASP A 37 -11.78 1.67 -0.35
N LYS A 38 -11.35 2.17 -1.52
CA LYS A 38 -11.60 1.50 -2.82
C LYS A 38 -10.99 0.09 -2.86
N ILE A 39 -9.82 -0.13 -2.24
CA ILE A 39 -9.21 -1.46 -2.13
C ILE A 39 -10.08 -2.39 -1.26
N LYS A 40 -10.65 -1.87 -0.16
CA LYS A 40 -11.57 -2.61 0.71
C LYS A 40 -12.86 -2.98 -0.04
N GLU A 41 -13.45 -2.04 -0.77
CA GLU A 41 -14.63 -2.32 -1.62
C GLU A 41 -14.36 -3.37 -2.69
N ARG A 42 -13.21 -3.28 -3.37
CA ARG A 42 -12.80 -4.29 -4.35
C ARG A 42 -12.68 -5.68 -3.72
N LYS A 43 -12.17 -5.78 -2.48
CA LYS A 43 -12.11 -7.05 -1.74
C LYS A 43 -13.51 -7.60 -1.45
N ASN A 44 -14.44 -6.75 -1.04
CA ASN A 44 -15.84 -7.15 -0.82
C ASN A 44 -16.49 -7.67 -2.10
N LYS A 45 -16.30 -7.00 -3.23
CA LYS A 45 -16.77 -7.46 -4.55
C LYS A 45 -16.14 -8.79 -4.97
N LYS A 46 -14.87 -9.03 -4.60
CA LYS A 46 -14.23 -10.34 -4.81
C LYS A 46 -14.87 -11.44 -3.96
N ALA A 47 -15.25 -11.13 -2.72
CA ALA A 47 -15.97 -12.06 -1.86
C ALA A 47 -17.35 -12.39 -2.43
N ALA A 48 -18.07 -11.40 -3.00
CA ALA A 48 -19.34 -11.64 -3.69
C ALA A 48 -19.22 -12.65 -4.85
N ILE A 49 -18.15 -12.58 -5.64
CA ILE A 49 -17.87 -13.59 -6.69
C ILE A 49 -17.65 -14.98 -6.10
N ASN A 50 -16.93 -15.08 -4.98
CA ASN A 50 -16.63 -16.37 -4.38
C ASN A 50 -17.88 -17.01 -3.76
N ASN A 51 -18.82 -16.18 -3.29
CA ASN A 51 -20.05 -16.61 -2.64
C ASN A 51 -21.23 -16.80 -3.62
N SER A 52 -21.06 -16.48 -4.92
CA SER A 52 -22.12 -16.62 -5.92
C SER A 52 -22.57 -18.06 -6.06
N ARG A 53 -23.90 -18.31 -6.05
CA ARG A 53 -24.47 -19.66 -6.15
C ARG A 53 -24.85 -20.01 -7.58
N THR A 54 -25.30 -19.02 -8.36
CA THR A 54 -25.69 -19.23 -9.75
C THR A 54 -24.68 -18.64 -10.73
N ARG A 55 -24.69 -19.13 -11.97
CA ARG A 55 -23.81 -18.61 -13.03
C ARG A 55 -24.11 -17.13 -13.35
N ALA A 56 -25.38 -16.73 -13.31
CA ALA A 56 -25.80 -15.35 -13.56
C ALA A 56 -25.26 -14.39 -12.50
N GLU A 57 -25.43 -14.72 -11.21
CA GLU A 57 -24.86 -13.94 -10.10
C GLU A 57 -23.35 -13.79 -10.22
N LYS A 58 -22.66 -14.88 -10.58
CA LYS A 58 -21.20 -14.87 -10.76
C LYS A 58 -20.77 -13.91 -11.85
N VAL A 59 -21.47 -13.90 -12.99
CA VAL A 59 -21.18 -12.99 -14.12
C VAL A 59 -21.39 -11.54 -13.71
N GLN A 60 -22.47 -11.23 -13.00
CA GLN A 60 -22.74 -9.88 -12.51
C GLN A 60 -21.68 -9.42 -11.50
N ALA A 61 -21.40 -10.22 -10.47
CA ALA A 61 -20.37 -9.90 -9.47
C ALA A 61 -18.98 -9.75 -10.11
N GLN A 62 -18.70 -10.51 -11.17
CA GLN A 62 -17.45 -10.40 -11.93
C GLN A 62 -17.35 -9.07 -12.67
N ALA A 63 -18.43 -8.59 -13.28
CA ALA A 63 -18.47 -7.28 -13.93
C ALA A 63 -18.20 -6.15 -12.91
N GLU A 64 -18.84 -6.19 -11.75
CA GLU A 64 -18.65 -5.19 -10.68
C GLU A 64 -17.21 -5.18 -10.13
N TYR A 65 -16.60 -6.36 -9.94
CA TYR A 65 -15.21 -6.47 -9.52
C TYR A 65 -14.25 -5.90 -10.57
N ILE A 66 -14.49 -6.16 -11.86
CA ILE A 66 -13.65 -5.64 -12.95
C ILE A 66 -13.64 -4.11 -12.89
N GLU A 67 -14.80 -3.48 -12.72
CA GLU A 67 -14.89 -2.02 -12.66
C GLU A 67 -14.21 -1.47 -11.39
N ALA A 68 -14.47 -2.06 -10.22
CA ALA A 68 -13.79 -1.66 -8.98
C ALA A 68 -12.27 -1.81 -9.06
N ASN A 69 -11.78 -2.87 -9.71
CA ASN A 69 -10.36 -3.10 -9.92
C ASN A 69 -9.73 -2.06 -10.87
N LYS A 70 -10.46 -1.59 -11.88
CA LYS A 70 -10.02 -0.47 -12.73
C LYS A 70 -9.92 0.82 -11.91
N GLN A 71 -10.92 1.12 -11.08
CA GLN A 71 -10.93 2.32 -10.24
C GLN A 71 -9.76 2.34 -9.26
N VAL A 72 -9.49 1.23 -8.57
CA VAL A 72 -8.32 1.09 -7.69
C VAL A 72 -7.02 1.33 -8.45
N LYS A 73 -6.85 0.75 -9.65
CA LYS A 73 -5.65 0.98 -10.46
C LYS A 73 -5.49 2.45 -10.87
N ARG A 74 -6.59 3.15 -11.16
CA ARG A 74 -6.57 4.58 -11.49
C ARG A 74 -6.21 5.43 -10.27
N SER A 75 -6.81 5.18 -9.11
CA SER A 75 -6.54 5.94 -7.89
C SER A 75 -5.10 5.78 -7.42
N ILE A 76 -4.56 4.55 -7.46
CA ILE A 76 -3.14 4.28 -7.16
C ILE A 76 -2.21 5.06 -8.11
N ARG A 77 -2.57 5.22 -9.39
CA ARG A 77 -1.75 6.04 -10.31
C ARG A 77 -1.85 7.53 -10.00
N ALA A 78 -3.04 8.01 -9.68
CA ALA A 78 -3.30 9.41 -9.35
C ALA A 78 -2.57 9.81 -8.06
N ASP A 79 -2.70 9.02 -7.00
CA ASP A 79 -2.02 9.22 -5.72
C ASP A 79 -0.49 9.28 -5.91
N LYS A 80 0.08 8.36 -6.71
CA LYS A 80 1.51 8.37 -7.01
C LYS A 80 1.93 9.64 -7.77
N LYS A 81 1.14 10.06 -8.76
CA LYS A 81 1.41 11.27 -9.54
C LYS A 81 1.40 12.51 -8.64
N LYS A 82 0.37 12.64 -7.80
CA LYS A 82 0.23 13.75 -6.84
C LYS A 82 1.43 13.84 -5.91
N TYR A 83 1.86 12.70 -5.34
CA TYR A 83 3.03 12.67 -4.46
C TYR A 83 4.33 13.11 -5.16
N VAL A 84 4.55 12.66 -6.40
CA VAL A 84 5.73 13.09 -7.18
C VAL A 84 5.67 14.60 -7.50
N GLU A 85 4.50 15.14 -7.82
CA GLU A 85 4.29 16.57 -8.05
C GLU A 85 4.54 17.41 -6.77
N GLU A 86 4.08 16.94 -5.61
CA GLU A 86 4.33 17.60 -4.31
C GLU A 86 5.83 17.62 -3.97
N LEU A 87 6.54 16.51 -4.22
CA LEU A 87 8.00 16.47 -4.04
C LEU A 87 8.72 17.43 -5.00
N ALA A 88 8.31 17.47 -6.27
CA ALA A 88 8.91 18.36 -7.26
C ALA A 88 8.71 19.84 -6.90
N THR A 89 7.49 20.21 -6.50
CA THR A 89 7.19 21.59 -6.07
C THR A 89 7.93 21.98 -4.79
N THR A 90 8.12 21.05 -3.86
CA THR A 90 8.92 21.29 -2.64
C THR A 90 10.39 21.50 -2.99
N ALA A 91 10.95 20.67 -3.88
CA ALA A 91 12.33 20.81 -4.34
C ALA A 91 12.56 22.14 -5.09
N GLU A 92 11.61 22.54 -5.95
CA GLU A 92 11.69 23.81 -6.67
C GLU A 92 11.66 25.01 -5.72
N LYS A 93 10.80 25.00 -4.70
CA LYS A 93 10.76 26.04 -3.67
C LYS A 93 12.08 26.13 -2.91
N ALA A 94 12.64 25.00 -2.48
CA ALA A 94 13.92 24.97 -1.77
C ALA A 94 15.07 25.54 -2.61
N ALA A 95 15.10 25.24 -3.92
CA ALA A 95 16.08 25.78 -4.85
C ALA A 95 15.95 27.31 -5.01
N ARG A 96 14.71 27.83 -5.10
CA ARG A 96 14.45 29.27 -5.19
C ARG A 96 14.81 30.03 -3.92
N GLU A 97 14.59 29.43 -2.76
CA GLU A 97 14.92 30.02 -1.44
C GLU A 97 16.42 29.96 -1.11
N GLY A 98 17.26 29.41 -1.99
CA GLY A 98 18.70 29.29 -1.76
C GLY A 98 19.05 28.35 -0.60
N ASN A 99 18.12 27.47 -0.20
CA ASN A 99 18.28 26.52 0.90
C ASN A 99 19.11 25.31 0.40
N MET A 100 20.37 25.57 0.05
CA MET A 100 21.34 24.61 -0.49
C MET A 100 22.03 23.83 0.64
N LYS A 101 21.26 23.16 1.50
CA LYS A 101 21.84 22.14 2.39
C LYS A 101 22.02 20.82 1.65
#